data_AF-A0A9E6DTB8-F1
#
_entry.id   AF-A0A9E6DTB8-F1
#
_cell.length_a   1.000
_cell.length_b   1.000
_cell.length_c   1.000
_cell.angle_alpha   90.00
_cell.angle_beta   90.00
_cell.angle_gamma   90.00
#
_symmetry.space_group_name_H-M   'P 1'
#
loop_
_entity.id
_entity.type
_entity.pdbx_description
1 polymer ?
#
loop_
_entity_poly.entity_id
_entity_poly.type
_entity_poly.pdbx_seq_one_letter_code
_entity_poly.pdbx_strand_id
1 'polypeptide(L)'
;MRRRHQVSQVLESPAMALCRRVGVMRRRGQHRRALLMLRNAAYTDENDAKLWTLYGAACARMGRRDAARQAWGHAVWLRDRDRDPVRADVTRGLIDGLDVSVDQTG
;
A
#
# COMPACT_ATOMS: atom_id res chain seq x y z
N MET A 1 13.67 4.40 -34.67
CA MET A 1 14.03 4.62 -33.26
C MET A 1 13.23 5.78 -32.70
N ARG A 2 12.23 5.56 -31.82
CA ARG A 2 11.40 6.63 -31.25
C ARG A 2 11.84 6.93 -29.82
N ARG A 3 12.90 7.72 -29.65
CA ARG A 3 13.20 8.37 -28.36
C ARG A 3 12.30 9.60 -28.25
N ARG A 4 11.06 9.40 -27.78
CA ARG A 4 10.26 10.51 -27.27
C ARG A 4 10.93 10.95 -25.98
N HIS A 5 11.58 12.11 -26.03
CA HIS A 5 11.99 12.91 -24.90
C HIS A 5 10.81 13.02 -23.93
N GLN A 6 10.83 12.21 -22.87
CA GLN A 6 9.91 12.34 -21.76
C GLN A 6 10.40 13.54 -20.95
N VAL A 7 9.72 14.65 -21.21
CA VAL A 7 9.73 15.90 -20.44
C VAL A 7 9.88 15.56 -18.96
N SER A 8 10.83 16.24 -18.31
CA SER A 8 11.07 16.28 -16.87
C SER A 8 9.76 16.28 -16.10
N GLN A 9 9.25 15.09 -15.77
CA GLN A 9 8.33 14.96 -14.66
C GLN A 9 9.21 15.19 -13.45
N VAL A 10 8.93 16.29 -12.73
CA VAL A 10 9.18 16.33 -11.28
C VAL A 10 8.83 14.94 -10.78
N LEU A 11 9.84 14.18 -10.36
CA LEU A 11 9.72 12.75 -10.03
C LEU A 11 8.80 12.63 -8.81
N GLU A 12 7.49 12.79 -9.02
CA GLU A 12 6.52 12.19 -8.15
C GLU A 12 6.84 10.70 -8.18
N SER A 13 7.34 10.20 -7.05
CA SER A 13 7.47 8.77 -6.84
C SER A 13 6.17 8.11 -7.35
N PRO A 14 6.25 7.08 -8.20
CA PRO A 14 5.08 6.43 -8.78
C PRO A 14 4.03 6.07 -7.72
N ALA A 15 4.47 5.77 -6.49
CA ALA A 15 3.61 5.58 -5.33
C ALA A 15 2.77 6.80 -4.91
N MET A 16 3.28 8.02 -5.00
CA MET A 16 2.53 9.25 -4.68
C MET A 16 1.42 9.52 -5.69
N ALA A 17 1.73 9.42 -6.98
CA ALA A 17 0.73 9.55 -8.05
C ALA A 17 -0.36 8.46 -7.94
N LEU A 18 0.06 7.24 -7.61
CA LEU A 18 -0.85 6.11 -7.36
C LEU A 18 -1.74 6.36 -6.15
N CYS A 19 -1.19 6.87 -5.05
CA CYS A 19 -1.93 7.17 -3.82
C CYS A 19 -3.06 8.17 -4.08
N ARG A 20 -2.79 9.24 -4.84
CA ARG A 20 -3.83 10.21 -5.23
C ARG A 20 -4.94 9.55 -6.06
N ARG A 21 -4.58 8.78 -7.09
CA ARG A 21 -5.53 8.07 -7.96
C ARG A 21 -6.41 7.09 -7.19
N VAL A 22 -5.80 6.29 -6.32
CA VAL A 22 -6.50 5.35 -5.45
C VAL A 22 -7.43 6.06 -4.48
N GLY A 23 -6.99 7.19 -3.90
CA GLY A 23 -7.83 8.03 -3.04
C GLY A 23 -9.09 8.51 -3.75
N VAL A 24 -8.97 8.98 -5.01
CA VAL A 24 -10.12 9.39 -5.83
C VAL A 24 -11.04 8.20 -6.13
N MET A 25 -10.49 7.05 -6.53
CA MET A 25 -11.28 5.84 -6.80
C MET A 25 -12.04 5.36 -5.58
N ARG A 26 -11.42 5.41 -4.40
CA ARG A 26 -12.07 5.07 -3.13
C ARG A 26 -13.24 6.00 -2.81
N ARG A 27 -13.09 7.31 -3.03
CA ARG A 27 -14.20 8.28 -2.87
C ARG A 27 -15.36 8.03 -3.83
N ARG A 28 -15.08 7.46 -5.01
CA ARG A 28 -16.08 7.08 -6.02
C ARG A 28 -16.67 5.67 -5.81
N GLY A 29 -16.41 5.02 -4.67
CA GLY A 29 -16.88 3.67 -4.38
C GLY A 29 -16.18 2.55 -5.17
N GLN A 30 -15.15 2.87 -5.96
CA GLN A 30 -14.46 1.92 -6.83
C GLN A 30 -13.37 1.13 -6.09
N HIS A 31 -13.72 0.56 -4.92
CA HIS A 31 -12.77 -0.12 -4.03
C HIS A 31 -12.06 -1.31 -4.68
N ARG A 32 -12.79 -2.07 -5.51
CA ARG A 32 -12.24 -3.25 -6.21
C ARG A 32 -11.20 -2.88 -7.29
N ARG A 33 -11.45 -1.81 -8.05
CA ARG A 33 -10.48 -1.28 -9.03
C ARG A 33 -9.25 -0.70 -8.33
N ALA A 34 -9.45 0.05 -7.26
CA ALA A 34 -8.36 0.58 -6.44
C ALA A 34 -7.46 -0.54 -5.91
N LEU A 35 -8.05 -1.64 -5.41
CA LEU A 35 -7.31 -2.80 -4.93
C LEU A 35 -6.47 -3.47 -6.04
N LEU A 36 -7.05 -3.70 -7.22
CA LEU A 36 -6.34 -4.29 -8.35
C LEU A 36 -5.18 -3.41 -8.82
N MET A 37 -5.37 -2.09 -8.83
CA MET A 37 -4.33 -1.14 -9.22
C MET A 37 -3.18 -1.12 -8.20
N LEU A 38 -3.50 -1.10 -6.91
CA LEU A 38 -2.51 -1.18 -5.83
C LEU A 38 -1.74 -2.49 -5.86
N ARG A 39 -2.43 -3.61 -6.07
CA ARG A 39 -1.79 -4.91 -6.24
C ARG A 39 -0.80 -4.84 -7.39
N ASN A 40 -1.24 -4.47 -8.59
CA ASN A 40 -0.35 -4.45 -9.75
C ASN A 40 0.88 -3.56 -9.53
N ALA A 41 0.71 -2.40 -8.90
CA ALA A 41 1.82 -1.52 -8.58
C ALA A 41 2.80 -2.14 -7.56
N ALA A 42 2.30 -2.72 -6.47
CA ALA A 42 3.15 -3.37 -5.46
C ALA A 42 3.92 -4.57 -6.02
N TYR A 43 3.34 -5.32 -6.97
CA TYR A 43 4.05 -6.40 -7.66
C TYR A 43 5.01 -5.90 -8.77
N THR A 44 4.80 -4.68 -9.27
CA THR A 44 5.70 -4.08 -10.28
C THR A 44 6.92 -3.45 -9.61
N ASP A 45 6.73 -2.82 -8.46
CA ASP A 45 7.78 -2.24 -7.62
C ASP A 45 7.73 -2.90 -6.24
N GLU A 46 8.31 -4.09 -6.18
CA GLU A 46 8.32 -4.93 -4.99
C GLU A 46 9.12 -4.34 -3.83
N ASN A 47 10.01 -3.37 -4.09
CA ASN A 47 10.87 -2.77 -3.07
C ASN A 47 10.26 -1.50 -2.44
N ASP A 48 9.12 -0.99 -2.93
CA ASP A 48 8.47 0.18 -2.34
C ASP A 48 7.52 -0.20 -1.20
N ALA A 49 8.00 -0.03 0.03
CA ALA A 49 7.22 -0.28 1.25
C ALA A 49 5.89 0.52 1.31
N LYS A 50 5.81 1.70 0.68
CA LYS A 50 4.57 2.50 0.67
C LYS A 50 3.49 1.81 -0.17
N LEU A 51 3.85 1.18 -1.29
CA LEU A 51 2.90 0.45 -2.13
C LEU A 51 2.30 -0.73 -1.38
N TRP A 52 3.14 -1.51 -0.69
CA TRP A 52 2.70 -2.60 0.17
C TRP A 52 1.82 -2.13 1.33
N THR A 53 2.15 -0.98 1.93
CA THR A 53 1.30 -0.36 2.97
C THR A 53 -0.08 0.01 2.45
N LEU A 54 -0.15 0.64 1.27
CA LEU A 54 -1.41 1.03 0.65
C LEU A 54 -2.24 -0.18 0.22
N TYR A 55 -1.59 -1.20 -0.35
CA TYR A 55 -2.24 -2.46 -0.70
C TYR A 55 -2.84 -3.15 0.52
N GLY A 56 -2.10 -3.26 1.63
CA GLY A 56 -2.62 -3.82 2.88
C GLY A 56 -3.82 -3.04 3.43
N ALA A 57 -3.76 -1.70 3.38
CA ALA A 57 -4.87 -0.85 3.82
C ALA A 57 -6.12 -0.99 2.93
N ALA A 58 -5.94 -1.28 1.64
CA ALA A 58 -7.05 -1.59 0.75
C ALA A 58 -7.62 -2.99 1.03
N CYS A 59 -6.78 -3.99 1.29
CA CYS A 59 -7.19 -5.34 1.68
C CYS A 59 -8.01 -5.34 2.98
N ALA A 60 -7.54 -4.64 4.02
CA ALA A 60 -8.22 -4.54 5.31
C ALA A 60 -9.64 -3.99 5.17
N ARG A 61 -9.80 -2.97 4.32
CA ARG A 61 -11.11 -2.34 4.06
C ARG A 61 -12.07 -3.19 3.24
N MET A 62 -11.53 -4.15 2.48
CA MET A 62 -12.32 -5.15 1.75
C MET A 62 -12.61 -6.39 2.62
N GLY A 63 -12.29 -6.35 3.93
CA GLY A 63 -12.45 -7.47 4.85
C GLY A 63 -11.40 -8.58 4.70
N ARG A 64 -10.42 -8.41 3.80
CA ARG A 64 -9.35 -9.39 3.56
C ARG A 64 -8.22 -9.21 4.55
N ARG A 65 -8.46 -9.55 5.82
CA ARG A 65 -7.51 -9.34 6.93
C ARG A 65 -6.18 -10.08 6.73
N ASP A 66 -6.19 -11.34 6.30
CA ASP A 66 -4.96 -12.10 6.07
C ASP A 66 -4.06 -11.47 5.00
N ALA A 67 -4.66 -11.06 3.88
CA ALA A 67 -3.94 -10.39 2.81
C ALA A 67 -3.40 -9.02 3.24
N ALA A 68 -4.11 -8.33 4.14
CA ALA A 68 -3.63 -7.07 4.73
C ALA A 68 -2.42 -7.29 5.64
N ARG A 69 -2.49 -8.28 6.53
CA ARG A 69 -1.39 -8.65 7.43
C ARG A 69 -0.14 -9.02 6.65
N GLN A 70 -0.26 -9.86 5.62
CA GLN A 70 0.88 -10.23 4.77
C GLN A 70 1.51 -9.02 4.06
N ALA A 71 0.68 -8.16 3.47
CA ALA A 71 1.17 -6.97 2.76
C ALA A 71 1.87 -5.98 3.71
N TRP A 72 1.31 -5.76 4.90
CA TRP A 72 1.92 -4.90 5.90
C TRP A 72 3.18 -5.50 6.51
N GLY A 73 3.23 -6.82 6.74
CA GLY A 73 4.45 -7.50 7.16
C GLY A 73 5.58 -7.33 6.15
N HIS A 74 5.28 -7.44 4.86
CA HIS A 74 6.27 -7.17 3.81
C HIS A 74 6.72 -5.70 3.79
N ALA A 75 5.80 -4.75 3.98
CA ALA A 75 6.14 -3.33 4.10
C ALA A 75 7.03 -3.03 5.31
N VAL A 76 6.81 -3.70 6.45
CA VAL A 76 7.65 -3.58 7.66
C VAL A 76 9.06 -4.10 7.36
N TRP A 77 9.17 -5.28 6.76
CA TRP A 77 10.47 -5.87 6.40
C TRP A 77 11.29 -4.94 5.49
N LEU A 78 10.65 -4.35 4.48
CA LEU A 78 11.31 -3.38 3.58
C LEU A 78 11.78 -2.12 4.33
N ARG A 79 11.00 -1.62 5.29
CA ARG A 79 11.36 -0.41 6.06
C ARG A 79 12.45 -0.65 7.09
N ASP A 80 12.44 -1.81 7.74
CA ASP A 80 13.53 -2.21 8.62
C ASP A 80 14.84 -2.29 7.81
N ARG A 81 14.78 -2.86 6.60
CA ARG A 81 15.91 -2.89 5.66
C ARG A 81 16.38 -1.50 5.24
N ASP A 82 15.45 -0.56 5.02
CA ASP A 82 15.73 0.85 4.68
C ASP A 82 16.12 1.72 5.89
N ARG A 83 16.17 1.13 7.10
CA ARG A 83 16.42 1.84 8.37
C ARG A 83 15.42 2.98 8.64
N ASP A 84 14.15 2.77 8.31
CA ASP A 84 13.02 3.68 8.61
C ASP A 84 12.12 3.07 9.72
N PRO A 85 12.61 2.97 10.98
CA PRO A 85 11.88 2.30 12.06
C PRO A 85 10.60 3.04 12.43
N VAL A 86 10.57 4.38 12.30
CA VAL A 86 9.38 5.19 12.61
C VAL A 86 8.21 4.76 11.73
N ARG A 87 8.42 4.58 10.42
CA ARG A 87 7.34 4.10 9.54
C ARG A 87 7.08 2.60 9.65
N ALA A 88 8.08 1.81 10.04
CA ALA A 88 7.89 0.40 10.35
C ALA A 88 6.91 0.24 11.53
N ASP A 89 7.10 1.01 12.60
CA ASP A 89 6.25 0.97 13.80
C ASP A 89 4.82 1.43 13.51
N VAL A 90 4.65 2.48 12.71
CA VAL A 90 3.31 2.89 12.24
C VAL A 90 2.59 1.73 11.53
N THR A 91 3.34 0.92 10.78
CA THR A 91 2.75 -0.20 10.02
C THR A 91 2.54 -1.44 10.87
N ARG A 92 3.39 -1.67 11.89
CA ARG A 92 3.13 -2.66 12.95
C ARG A 92 1.84 -2.33 13.69
N GLY A 93 1.63 -1.06 14.06
CA GLY A 93 0.38 -0.63 14.70
C GLY A 93 -0.88 -0.87 13.85
N LEU A 94 -0.78 -0.82 12.52
CA LEU A 94 -1.87 -1.22 11.63
C LEU A 94 -2.16 -2.74 11.70
N ILE A 95 -1.11 -3.56 11.79
CA ILE A 95 -1.23 -5.01 11.94
C ILE A 95 -1.88 -5.34 13.29
N ASP A 96 -1.42 -4.72 14.37
CA ASP A 96 -1.93 -4.95 15.72
C ASP A 96 -3.41 -4.56 15.81
N GLY A 97 -3.80 -3.43 15.20
CA GLY A 97 -5.20 -2.98 15.15
C GLY A 97 -6.15 -3.93 14.41
N LEU A 98 -5.65 -4.79 13.50
CA LEU A 98 -6.48 -5.84 12.88
C LEU A 98 -6.82 -6.96 13.85
N ASP A 99 -5.94 -7.22 14.81
CA ASP A 99 -6.03 -8.33 15.76
C ASP A 99 -7.00 -7.99 16.91
N VAL A 100 -6.88 -6.78 17.46
CA VAL A 100 -7.80 -6.27 18.50
C VAL A 100 -9.25 -6.24 18.02
N SER A 101 -9.47 -6.09 16.71
CA SER A 101 -10.81 -6.11 16.12
C SER A 101 -11.41 -7.52 15.97
N VAL A 102 -10.74 -8.59 16.42
CA VAL A 102 -11.28 -9.96 16.49
C VAL A 102 -11.91 -10.22 17.86
N ASP A 103 -11.38 -9.58 18.91
CA ASP A 103 -11.70 -9.89 20.30
C ASP A 103 -13.09 -9.38 20.75
N GLN A 104 -13.69 -8.43 20.04
CA GLN A 104 -14.99 -7.83 20.42
C GLN A 104 -16.24 -8.51 19.81
N THR A 105 -16.10 -9.72 19.24
CA THR A 105 -17.25 -10.43 18.61
C THR A 105 -17.53 -11.80 19.23
N GLY A 106 -17.04 -12.05 20.45
CA GLY A 106 -17.31 -13.26 21.24
C GLY A 106 -18.50 -13.10 22.18
#